data_AF-M2YCZ0-F1
#
_entry.id   AF-M2YCZ0-F1
#
_cell.length_a   1.000
_cell.length_b   1.000
_cell.length_c   1.000
_cell.angle_alpha   90.00
_cell.angle_beta   90.00
_cell.angle_gamma   90.00
#
_symmetry.space_group_name_H-M   'P 1'
#
loop_
_entity.id
_entity.type
_entity.pdbx_description
1 polymer ?
#
loop_
_entity_poly.entity_id
_entity_poly.type
_entity_poly.pdbx_seq_one_letter_code
_entity_poly.pdbx_strand_id
1 'polypeptide(L)'
;MDRLRGHAEVVDETRGFKFFDERDLLGYVDGSENPEGQTAQDWVSINSADDPDYAGAGYVIVQKYLHDMQAWNALSVEQQDDAIGRTKAENIELPEERKPQDSHVHLNSITDDDGRDLKIVRDNRPFGSIGDDEHGTYFIGDTRDPAIIERMLRNMFVGEPEGTTDRILDFSTATTGSLFIVPTAAFLDDDQPAAAR
;
A
#
# COMPACT_ATOMS: atom_id res chain seq x y z
N MET A 1 21.62 15.00 -6.74
CA MET A 1 20.76 16.16 -6.38
C MET A 1 21.08 17.45 -7.16
N ASP A 2 22.14 17.53 -7.97
CA ASP A 2 22.46 18.80 -8.66
C ASP A 2 21.42 19.22 -9.72
N ARG A 3 20.70 18.26 -10.31
CA ARG A 3 19.69 18.54 -11.35
C ARG A 3 18.43 19.28 -10.87
N LEU A 4 18.08 19.20 -9.57
CA LEU A 4 16.88 19.82 -9.00
C LEU A 4 17.21 20.95 -8.01
N ARG A 5 18.49 21.28 -7.85
CA ARG A 5 18.95 22.27 -6.88
C ARG A 5 18.31 23.63 -7.17
N GLY A 6 17.63 24.19 -6.18
CA GLY A 6 16.96 25.50 -6.28
C GLY A 6 15.59 25.48 -6.99
N HIS A 7 15.14 24.32 -7.46
CA HIS A 7 13.83 24.14 -8.09
C HIS A 7 12.85 23.32 -7.23
N ALA A 8 13.36 22.51 -6.30
CA ALA A 8 12.56 21.71 -5.39
C ALA A 8 13.25 21.57 -4.02
N GLU A 9 12.47 21.24 -3.01
CA GLU A 9 12.91 20.89 -1.66
C GLU A 9 12.45 19.46 -1.34
N VAL A 10 13.29 18.71 -0.61
CA VAL A 10 12.95 17.37 -0.15
C VAL A 10 12.10 17.51 1.12
N VAL A 11 10.87 17.02 1.08
CA VAL A 11 9.93 17.06 2.22
C VAL A 11 9.83 15.73 2.96
N ASP A 12 10.20 14.61 2.31
CA ASP A 12 10.40 13.30 2.94
C ASP A 12 11.50 12.53 2.20
N GLU A 13 12.40 11.90 2.96
CA GLU A 13 13.41 10.96 2.46
C GLU A 13 13.37 9.72 3.37
N THR A 14 12.98 8.58 2.81
CA THR A 14 12.93 7.32 3.54
C THR A 14 13.79 6.28 2.82
N ARG A 15 14.70 5.64 3.57
CA ARG A 15 15.57 4.57 3.05
C ARG A 15 15.04 3.23 3.49
N GLY A 16 14.27 2.62 2.59
CA GLY A 16 13.73 1.28 2.80
C GLY A 16 14.78 0.18 2.64
N PHE A 17 14.55 -0.96 3.28
CA PHE A 17 15.34 -2.18 3.09
C PHE A 17 14.45 -3.41 2.98
N LYS A 18 14.97 -4.49 2.39
CA LYS A 18 14.32 -5.81 2.43
C LYS A 18 14.69 -6.51 3.72
N PHE A 19 13.72 -7.16 4.36
CA PHE A 19 13.90 -7.80 5.64
C PHE A 19 13.55 -9.30 5.54
N PHE A 20 14.53 -10.15 5.85
CA PHE A 20 14.42 -11.61 5.74
C PHE A 20 13.83 -12.10 4.40
N ASP A 21 12.76 -12.89 4.46
CA ASP A 21 12.01 -13.53 3.38
C ASP A 21 10.85 -12.64 2.88
N GLU A 22 11.13 -11.35 2.63
CA GLU A 22 10.15 -10.31 2.25
C GLU A 22 9.13 -10.00 3.36
N ARG A 23 9.60 -9.94 4.62
CA ARG A 23 8.77 -9.56 5.76
C ARG A 23 8.77 -8.06 6.02
N ASP A 24 7.68 -7.57 6.59
CA ASP A 24 7.64 -6.27 7.24
C ASP A 24 8.27 -6.31 8.65
N LEU A 25 8.33 -5.17 9.33
CA LEU A 25 8.83 -5.11 10.72
C LEU A 25 7.85 -5.67 11.75
N LEU A 26 6.57 -5.83 11.40
CA LEU A 26 5.59 -6.55 12.22
C LEU A 26 5.84 -8.07 12.19
N GLY A 27 6.61 -8.54 11.20
CA GLY A 27 7.09 -9.89 11.03
C GLY A 27 6.23 -10.76 10.13
N TYR A 28 5.38 -10.16 9.29
CA TYR A 28 4.54 -10.86 8.31
C TYR A 28 5.11 -10.69 6.91
N VAL A 29 4.90 -11.69 6.05
CA VAL A 29 5.31 -11.59 4.64
C VAL A 29 4.42 -10.57 3.94
N ASP A 30 5.04 -9.58 3.32
CA ASP A 30 4.34 -8.49 2.64
C ASP A 30 4.44 -8.65 1.11
N GLY A 31 3.33 -8.44 0.41
CA GLY A 31 3.22 -8.62 -1.04
C GLY A 31 2.76 -10.00 -1.52
N SER A 32 2.39 -10.92 -0.60
CA SER A 32 1.97 -12.29 -0.93
C SER A 32 0.88 -12.41 -2.00
N GLU A 33 -0.11 -11.51 -1.96
CA GLU A 33 -1.28 -11.50 -2.86
C GLU A 33 -1.15 -10.46 -3.98
N ASN A 34 0.05 -9.95 -4.25
CA ASN A 34 0.26 -9.06 -5.39
C ASN A 34 -0.03 -9.81 -6.70
N PRO A 35 -0.72 -9.18 -7.67
CA PRO A 35 -0.78 -9.74 -9.01
C PRO A 35 0.61 -9.72 -9.64
N GLU A 36 0.85 -10.67 -10.54
CA GLU A 36 2.12 -10.80 -11.26
C GLU A 36 1.94 -10.71 -12.78
N GLY A 37 3.06 -10.46 -13.49
CA GLY A 37 3.10 -10.49 -14.94
C GLY A 37 2.11 -9.54 -15.61
N GLN A 38 1.37 -10.04 -16.60
CA GLN A 38 0.39 -9.23 -17.32
C GLN A 38 -0.75 -8.75 -16.43
N THR A 39 -1.21 -9.60 -15.50
CA THR A 39 -2.26 -9.22 -14.55
C THR A 39 -1.86 -8.01 -13.72
N ALA A 40 -0.59 -7.93 -13.30
CA ALA A 40 -0.08 -6.73 -12.62
C ALA A 40 -0.19 -5.50 -13.51
N GLN A 41 0.26 -5.59 -14.77
CA GLN A 41 0.20 -4.49 -15.74
C GLN A 41 -1.24 -4.01 -15.98
N ASP A 42 -2.18 -4.94 -16.10
CA ASP A 42 -3.61 -4.66 -16.36
C ASP A 42 -4.28 -3.95 -15.17
N TRP A 43 -3.73 -4.07 -13.96
CA TRP A 43 -4.22 -3.42 -12.74
C TRP A 43 -3.50 -2.10 -12.41
N VAL A 44 -2.32 -1.84 -12.96
CA VAL A 44 -1.56 -0.59 -12.70
C VAL A 44 -1.60 0.41 -13.86
N SER A 45 -1.88 -0.06 -15.08
CA SER A 45 -1.88 0.79 -16.28
C SER A 45 -3.30 1.18 -16.67
N ILE A 46 -3.52 2.48 -16.88
CA ILE A 46 -4.77 3.03 -17.39
C ILE A 46 -5.02 2.50 -18.81
N ASN A 47 -6.20 1.94 -19.05
CA ASN A 47 -6.57 1.43 -20.36
C ASN A 47 -6.92 2.58 -21.30
N SER A 48 -6.57 2.46 -22.57
CA SER A 48 -6.94 3.44 -23.60
C SER A 48 -8.45 3.59 -23.82
N ALA A 49 -9.23 2.60 -23.38
CA ALA A 49 -10.69 2.65 -23.43
C ALA A 49 -11.28 3.52 -22.30
N ASP A 50 -10.58 3.62 -21.17
CA ASP A 50 -11.02 4.37 -19.99
C ASP A 50 -10.55 5.83 -20.10
N ASP A 51 -9.28 6.03 -20.46
CA ASP A 51 -8.69 7.36 -20.70
C ASP A 51 -7.61 7.27 -21.80
N PRO A 52 -7.91 7.68 -23.04
CA PRO A 52 -6.97 7.58 -24.16
C PRO A 52 -5.78 8.54 -24.05
N ASP A 53 -5.94 9.68 -23.37
CA ASP A 53 -4.88 10.70 -23.26
C ASP A 53 -3.80 10.27 -22.26
N TYR A 54 -4.19 9.46 -21.26
CA TYR A 54 -3.30 8.92 -20.22
C TYR A 54 -3.10 7.40 -20.34
N ALA A 55 -3.39 6.81 -21.49
CA ALA A 55 -3.22 5.38 -21.72
C ALA A 55 -1.78 4.92 -21.40
N GLY A 56 -1.66 3.90 -20.55
CA GLY A 56 -0.39 3.38 -20.07
C GLY A 56 0.26 4.16 -18.92
N ALA A 57 -0.29 5.30 -18.51
CA ALA A 57 0.04 5.90 -17.22
C ALA A 57 -0.60 5.09 -16.08
N GLY A 58 -0.24 5.41 -14.84
CA GLY A 58 -0.84 4.83 -13.64
C GLY A 58 -0.93 5.84 -12.52
N TYR A 59 -1.41 5.39 -11.37
CA TYR A 59 -1.45 6.16 -10.13
C TYR A 59 -0.66 5.44 -9.06
N VAL A 60 -0.01 6.21 -8.20
CA VAL A 60 0.66 5.70 -7.02
C VAL A 60 0.21 6.45 -5.79
N ILE A 61 -0.14 5.73 -4.73
CA ILE A 61 -0.42 6.28 -3.40
C ILE A 61 0.68 5.83 -2.45
N VAL A 62 1.24 6.78 -1.70
CA VAL A 62 2.26 6.51 -0.69
C VAL A 62 1.82 6.99 0.68
N GLN A 63 2.19 6.22 1.71
CA GLN A 63 1.97 6.54 3.11
C GLN A 63 3.14 6.03 3.95
N LYS A 64 3.67 6.87 4.83
CA LYS A 64 4.71 6.50 5.79
C LYS A 64 4.08 6.12 7.12
N TYR A 65 4.15 4.85 7.49
CA TYR A 65 3.64 4.35 8.76
C TYR A 65 4.76 4.18 9.78
N LEU A 66 4.55 4.67 11.00
CA LEU A 66 5.36 4.36 12.17
C LEU A 66 4.60 3.39 13.08
N HIS A 67 5.32 2.40 13.61
CA HIS A 67 4.76 1.28 14.35
C HIS A 67 5.06 1.38 15.85
N ASP A 68 4.04 1.15 16.68
CA ASP A 68 4.23 0.87 18.12
C ASP A 68 4.61 -0.60 18.30
N MET A 69 5.91 -0.87 18.17
CA MET A 69 6.46 -2.22 18.30
C MET A 69 6.31 -2.78 19.72
N GLN A 70 6.19 -1.93 20.75
CA GLN A 70 5.99 -2.40 22.12
C GLN A 70 4.57 -2.97 22.27
N ALA A 71 3.56 -2.23 21.84
CA ALA A 71 2.17 -2.68 21.84
C ALA A 71 1.97 -3.91 20.94
N TRP A 72 2.57 -3.91 19.75
CA TRP A 72 2.50 -5.04 18.83
C TRP A 72 3.08 -6.33 19.44
N ASN A 73 4.27 -6.26 20.03
CA ASN A 73 4.95 -7.41 20.62
C ASN A 73 4.35 -7.87 21.95
N ALA A 74 3.43 -7.11 22.54
CA ALA A 74 2.67 -7.52 23.72
C ALA A 74 1.52 -8.49 23.38
N LEU A 75 1.09 -8.53 22.11
CA LEU A 75 0.10 -9.50 21.62
C LEU A 75 0.69 -10.92 21.55
N SER A 76 -0.15 -11.93 21.74
CA SER A 76 0.19 -13.29 21.32
C SER A 76 0.27 -13.39 19.80
N VAL A 77 0.95 -14.41 19.28
CA VAL A 77 1.04 -14.62 17.82
C VAL A 77 -0.35 -14.80 17.20
N GLU A 78 -1.26 -15.49 17.89
CA GLU A 78 -2.64 -15.69 17.42
C GLU A 78 -3.40 -14.37 17.34
N GLN A 79 -3.18 -13.45 18.27
CA GLN A 79 -3.78 -12.11 18.23
C GLN A 79 -3.20 -11.25 17.10
N GLN A 80 -1.91 -11.41 16.78
CA GLN A 80 -1.30 -10.77 15.62
C GLN A 80 -1.84 -11.38 14.32
N ASP A 81 -2.01 -12.70 14.26
CA ASP A 81 -2.57 -13.43 13.12
C ASP A 81 -4.00 -12.99 12.86
N ASP A 82 -4.81 -12.83 13.91
CA ASP A 82 -6.17 -12.31 13.84
C ASP A 82 -6.21 -10.85 13.33
N ALA A 83 -5.27 -10.00 13.75
CA ALA A 83 -5.17 -8.62 13.27
C ALA A 83 -4.78 -8.53 11.78
N ILE A 84 -3.88 -9.40 11.32
CA ILE A 84 -3.44 -9.41 9.90
C ILE A 84 -4.42 -10.18 9.01
N GLY A 85 -4.96 -11.30 9.49
CA GLY A 85 -5.74 -12.25 8.70
C GLY A 85 -4.93 -13.36 8.03
N ARG A 86 -3.67 -13.57 8.44
CA ARG A 86 -2.78 -14.66 7.98
C ARG A 86 -1.94 -15.20 9.13
N THR A 87 -1.44 -16.42 9.01
CA THR A 87 -0.50 -16.98 9.99
C THR A 87 0.89 -16.39 9.83
N LYS A 88 1.52 -15.97 10.93
CA LYS A 88 2.84 -15.32 10.90
C LYS A 88 3.92 -16.22 10.33
N ALA A 89 4.00 -17.45 10.83
CA ALA A 89 5.11 -18.35 10.52
C ALA A 89 5.06 -18.83 9.06
N GLU A 90 3.90 -19.30 8.61
CA GLU A 90 3.72 -19.99 7.33
C GLU A 90 3.10 -19.10 6.25
N ASN A 91 2.67 -17.89 6.61
CA ASN A 91 2.02 -16.95 5.69
C ASN A 91 0.77 -17.55 5.03
N ILE A 92 -0.01 -18.33 5.79
CA ILE A 92 -1.25 -18.95 5.30
C ILE A 92 -2.42 -18.05 5.64
N GLU A 93 -3.26 -17.73 4.65
CA GLU A 93 -4.47 -16.96 4.88
C GLU A 93 -5.43 -17.68 5.82
N LEU A 94 -6.01 -16.94 6.78
CA LEU A 94 -7.00 -17.50 7.68
C LEU A 94 -8.29 -17.84 6.90
N PRO A 95 -8.95 -18.98 7.17
CA PRO A 95 -10.23 -19.32 6.57
C PRO A 95 -11.29 -18.25 6.86
N GLU A 96 -12.21 -18.00 5.93
CA GLU A 96 -13.27 -16.99 6.07
C GLU A 96 -14.12 -17.15 7.34
N GLU A 97 -14.35 -18.37 7.81
CA GLU A 97 -15.13 -18.62 9.03
C GLU A 97 -14.39 -18.24 10.32
N ARG A 98 -13.08 -17.99 10.22
CA ARG A 98 -12.18 -17.66 11.33
C ARG A 98 -11.56 -16.28 11.20
N LYS A 99 -11.50 -15.72 9.99
CA LYS A 99 -10.90 -14.43 9.69
C LYS A 99 -11.76 -13.31 10.30
N PRO A 100 -11.23 -12.49 11.23
CA PRO A 100 -11.96 -11.37 11.80
C PRO A 100 -12.35 -10.33 10.73
N GLN A 101 -13.53 -9.70 10.90
CA GLN A 101 -14.01 -8.66 9.98
C GLN A 101 -13.16 -7.38 10.04
N ASP A 102 -12.48 -7.15 11.16
CA ASP A 102 -11.54 -6.05 11.39
C ASP A 102 -10.08 -6.42 11.04
N SER A 103 -9.84 -7.58 10.44
CA SER A 103 -8.50 -7.97 9.98
C SER A 103 -8.07 -7.22 8.73
N HIS A 104 -6.76 -6.96 8.62
CA HIS A 104 -6.18 -6.25 7.48
C HIS A 104 -6.52 -6.90 6.14
N VAL A 105 -6.38 -8.23 6.02
CA VAL A 105 -6.73 -8.97 4.80
C VAL A 105 -8.21 -8.85 4.46
N HIS A 106 -9.12 -8.92 5.44
CA HIS A 106 -10.55 -8.82 5.17
C HIS A 106 -10.91 -7.44 4.59
N LEU A 107 -10.48 -6.36 5.24
CA LEU A 107 -10.84 -4.99 4.84
C LEU A 107 -10.20 -4.56 3.52
N ASN A 108 -9.08 -5.16 3.14
CA ASN A 108 -8.38 -4.91 1.87
C ASN A 108 -8.76 -5.90 0.76
N SER A 109 -9.60 -6.91 1.03
CA SER A 109 -10.14 -7.82 0.01
C SER A 109 -11.45 -7.26 -0.52
N ILE A 110 -11.38 -6.44 -1.57
CA ILE A 110 -12.55 -5.77 -2.16
C ILE A 110 -12.89 -6.32 -3.55
N THR A 111 -14.18 -6.37 -3.86
CA THR A 111 -14.73 -6.79 -5.15
C THR A 111 -15.58 -5.70 -5.79
N ASP A 112 -15.68 -5.72 -7.12
CA ASP A 112 -16.65 -4.89 -7.86
C ASP A 112 -18.07 -5.50 -7.87
N ASP A 113 -18.99 -4.82 -8.56
CA ASP A 113 -20.40 -5.22 -8.66
C ASP A 113 -20.62 -6.57 -9.35
N ASP A 114 -19.65 -7.02 -10.17
CA ASP A 114 -19.67 -8.33 -10.82
C ASP A 114 -19.04 -9.43 -9.95
N GLY A 115 -18.56 -9.08 -8.74
CA GLY A 115 -17.87 -9.98 -7.83
C GLY A 115 -16.42 -10.27 -8.22
N ARG A 116 -15.80 -9.45 -9.09
CA ARG A 116 -14.39 -9.59 -9.45
C ARG A 116 -13.53 -8.88 -8.41
N ASP A 117 -12.48 -9.56 -7.95
CA ASP A 117 -11.48 -8.95 -7.07
C ASP A 117 -10.83 -7.74 -7.72
N LEU A 118 -10.83 -6.63 -6.99
CA LEU A 118 -10.08 -5.43 -7.36
C LEU A 118 -8.68 -5.56 -6.74
N LYS A 119 -7.65 -5.44 -7.59
CA LYS A 119 -6.25 -5.59 -7.16
C LYS A 119 -5.48 -4.29 -7.33
N ILE A 120 -4.41 -4.19 -6.56
CA ILE A 120 -3.36 -3.17 -6.65
C ILE A 120 -2.01 -3.89 -6.62
N VAL A 121 -0.94 -3.21 -7.00
CA VAL A 121 0.42 -3.73 -6.82
C VAL A 121 1.07 -2.95 -5.69
N ARG A 122 1.57 -3.64 -4.67
CA ARG A 122 2.26 -3.01 -3.53
C ARG A 122 3.75 -3.30 -3.57
N ASP A 123 4.57 -2.33 -3.20
CA ASP A 123 6.02 -2.54 -3.01
C ASP A 123 6.50 -1.98 -1.67
N ASN A 124 5.77 -2.34 -0.61
CA ASN A 124 6.05 -1.87 0.74
C ASN A 124 7.51 -2.10 1.15
N ARG A 125 8.09 -1.12 1.85
CA ARG A 125 9.46 -1.21 2.37
C ARG A 125 9.52 -0.96 3.88
N PRO A 126 10.06 -1.91 4.67
CA PRO A 126 10.58 -1.63 6.00
C PRO A 126 11.54 -0.45 6.01
N PHE A 127 11.40 0.44 6.99
CA PHE A 127 12.38 1.47 7.29
C PHE A 127 12.46 1.68 8.81
N GLY A 128 13.53 2.31 9.28
CA GLY A 128 13.65 2.63 10.70
C GLY A 128 15.04 3.07 11.13
N SER A 129 15.13 3.47 12.39
CA SER A 129 16.35 3.88 13.09
C SER A 129 16.35 3.29 14.48
N ILE A 130 17.34 2.43 14.79
CA ILE A 130 17.49 1.84 16.14
C ILE A 130 17.75 2.92 17.18
N GLY A 131 18.48 3.98 16.81
CA GLY A 131 18.85 5.06 17.75
C GLY A 131 17.66 5.92 18.18
N ASP A 132 16.66 6.03 17.33
CA ASP A 132 15.47 6.88 17.53
C ASP A 132 14.21 6.07 17.85
N ASP A 133 14.35 4.74 18.01
CA ASP A 133 13.26 3.77 18.21
C ASP A 133 12.18 3.81 17.10
N GLU A 134 12.57 4.23 15.90
CA GLU A 134 11.67 4.31 14.75
C GLU A 134 11.63 2.97 14.01
N HIS A 135 10.44 2.42 13.89
CA HIS A 135 10.14 1.21 13.16
C HIS A 135 8.95 1.51 12.27
N GLY A 136 9.05 1.27 10.96
CA GLY A 136 7.97 1.65 10.06
C GLY A 136 7.89 0.82 8.79
N THR A 137 6.74 0.97 8.15
CA THR A 137 6.48 0.49 6.80
C THR A 137 6.21 1.70 5.92
N TYR A 138 6.97 1.84 4.85
CA TYR A 138 6.66 2.79 3.79
C TYR A 138 5.74 2.08 2.81
N PHE A 139 4.45 2.40 2.87
CA PHE A 139 3.44 1.89 1.95
C PHE A 139 3.58 2.59 0.60
N ILE A 140 3.55 1.79 -0.47
CA ILE A 140 3.42 2.26 -1.85
C ILE A 140 2.48 1.30 -2.57
N GLY A 141 1.41 1.86 -3.15
CA GLY A 141 0.42 1.12 -3.92
C GLY A 141 0.26 1.72 -5.30
N ASP A 142 0.58 0.95 -6.33
CA ASP A 142 0.35 1.26 -7.73
C ASP A 142 -1.01 0.71 -8.18
N THR A 143 -1.73 1.51 -8.96
CA THR A 143 -3.05 1.15 -9.50
C THR A 143 -3.37 1.97 -10.75
N ARG A 144 -4.22 1.44 -11.62
CA ARG A 144 -4.81 2.16 -12.75
C ARG A 144 -5.95 3.09 -12.33
N ASP A 145 -6.55 2.85 -11.16
CA ASP A 145 -7.70 3.60 -10.65
C ASP A 145 -7.53 3.87 -9.15
N PRO A 146 -7.30 5.13 -8.74
CA PRO A 146 -7.05 5.48 -7.35
C PRO A 146 -8.26 5.16 -6.45
N ALA A 147 -9.48 5.06 -7.00
CA ALA A 147 -10.67 4.73 -6.23
C ALA A 147 -10.57 3.34 -5.55
N ILE A 148 -9.77 2.43 -6.11
CA ILE A 148 -9.51 1.10 -5.53
C ILE A 148 -8.77 1.25 -4.19
N ILE A 149 -7.64 1.98 -4.17
CA ILE A 149 -6.86 2.22 -2.95
C ILE A 149 -7.66 3.10 -1.99
N GLU A 150 -8.38 4.11 -2.47
CA GLU A 150 -9.22 4.95 -1.61
C GLU A 150 -10.34 4.16 -0.92
N ARG A 151 -10.92 3.15 -1.59
CA ARG A 151 -11.88 2.24 -0.96
C ARG A 151 -11.22 1.36 0.10
N MET A 152 -10.05 0.78 -0.19
CA MET A 152 -9.26 0.04 0.80
C MET A 152 -8.95 0.91 2.02
N LEU A 153 -8.47 2.14 1.82
CA LEU A 153 -8.21 3.09 2.90
C LEU A 153 -9.47 3.48 3.67
N ARG A 154 -10.61 3.67 3.00
CA ARG A 154 -11.88 3.94 3.70
C ARG A 154 -12.25 2.76 4.60
N ASN A 155 -12.19 1.52 4.08
CA ASN A 155 -12.46 0.33 4.88
C ASN A 155 -11.51 0.25 6.08
N MET A 156 -10.24 0.58 5.91
CA MET A 156 -9.27 0.55 7.00
C MET A 156 -9.54 1.61 8.07
N PHE A 157 -9.67 2.88 7.67
CA PHE A 157 -9.71 4.02 8.60
C PHE A 157 -11.11 4.35 9.13
N VAL A 158 -12.16 4.04 8.38
CA VAL A 158 -13.57 4.29 8.76
C VAL A 158 -14.26 3.00 9.21
N GLY A 159 -13.87 1.87 8.63
CA GLY A 159 -14.46 0.56 8.90
C GLY A 159 -15.51 0.14 7.88
N GLU A 160 -15.67 -1.16 7.70
CA GLU A 160 -16.76 -1.78 6.93
C GLU A 160 -17.33 -2.98 7.70
N PRO A 161 -18.53 -2.87 8.31
CA PRO A 161 -19.36 -1.67 8.43
C PRO A 161 -18.66 -0.56 9.26
N GLU A 162 -19.16 0.68 9.16
CA GLU A 162 -18.59 1.84 9.86
C GLU A 162 -18.35 1.54 11.36
N GLY A 163 -17.13 1.80 11.83
CA GLY A 163 -16.67 1.49 13.18
C GLY A 163 -15.87 0.17 13.32
N THR A 164 -15.96 -0.73 12.34
CA THR A 164 -15.13 -1.95 12.27
C THR A 164 -13.83 -1.63 11.51
N THR A 165 -12.96 -0.84 12.13
CA THR A 165 -11.69 -0.36 11.53
C THR A 165 -10.61 -1.45 11.52
N ASP A 166 -9.62 -1.28 10.65
CA ASP A 166 -8.50 -2.22 10.54
C ASP A 166 -7.63 -2.22 11.80
N ARG A 167 -7.53 -3.40 12.42
CA ARG A 167 -6.73 -3.62 13.63
C ARG A 167 -5.25 -3.32 13.48
N ILE A 168 -4.69 -3.32 12.26
CA ILE A 168 -3.28 -2.95 12.06
C ILE A 168 -3.02 -1.48 12.43
N LEU A 169 -4.05 -0.62 12.32
CA LEU A 169 -3.95 0.82 12.61
C LEU A 169 -3.88 1.12 14.10
N ASP A 170 -4.26 0.18 14.97
CA ASP A 170 -4.01 0.29 16.42
C ASP A 170 -2.50 0.34 16.74
N PHE A 171 -1.67 -0.17 15.83
CA PHE A 171 -0.23 -0.27 15.99
C PHE A 171 0.54 0.53 14.96
N SER A 172 -0.12 1.08 13.93
CA SER A 172 0.52 1.70 12.76
C SER A 172 -0.07 3.09 12.51
N THR A 173 0.70 4.14 12.70
CA THR A 173 0.27 5.52 12.49
C THR A 173 0.78 6.07 11.16
N ALA A 174 -0.12 6.46 10.26
CA ALA A 174 0.24 7.17 9.03
C ALA A 174 0.71 8.60 9.37
N THR A 175 1.94 8.93 9.01
CA THR A 175 2.56 10.26 9.19
C THR A 175 2.53 11.09 7.90
N THR A 176 2.32 10.45 6.75
CA THR A 176 2.17 11.08 5.44
C THR A 176 1.05 10.40 4.64
N GLY A 177 0.58 11.10 3.60
CA GLY A 177 -0.33 10.56 2.60
C GLY A 177 -0.25 11.40 1.33
N SER A 178 0.03 10.78 0.19
CA SER A 178 0.15 11.48 -1.09
C SER A 178 -0.27 10.58 -2.25
N LEU A 179 -0.96 11.17 -3.22
CA LEU A 179 -1.35 10.54 -4.48
C LEU A 179 -0.59 11.23 -5.61
N PHE A 180 0.03 10.44 -6.48
CA PHE A 180 0.69 10.92 -7.69
C PHE A 180 0.15 10.20 -8.92
N ILE A 181 0.19 10.88 -10.06
CA ILE A 181 0.09 10.24 -11.38
C ILE A 181 1.50 9.86 -11.84
N VAL A 182 1.62 8.65 -12.39
CA VAL A 182 2.86 8.11 -12.98
C VAL A 182 2.67 8.12 -14.50
N PRO A 183 3.14 9.16 -15.21
CA PRO A 183 2.98 9.24 -16.66
C PRO A 183 3.84 8.21 -17.39
N THR A 184 3.53 7.97 -18.67
CA THR A 184 4.38 7.16 -19.53
C THR A 184 5.75 7.82 -19.75
N ALA A 185 6.77 7.02 -20.04
CA ALA A 185 8.09 7.56 -20.39
C ALA A 185 8.02 8.50 -21.60
N ALA A 186 7.21 8.15 -22.61
CA ALA A 186 6.99 9.00 -23.79
C ALA A 186 6.42 10.38 -23.42
N PHE A 187 5.48 10.44 -22.48
CA PHE A 187 4.94 11.72 -21.99
C PHE A 187 6.00 12.58 -21.28
N LEU A 188 6.96 11.97 -20.58
CA LEU A 188 8.07 12.70 -19.93
C LEU A 188 9.16 13.14 -20.92
N ASP A 189 9.35 12.38 -22.01
CA ASP A 189 10.38 12.63 -23.03
C ASP A 189 9.95 13.67 -24.07
N ASP A 190 8.65 13.75 -24.40
CA ASP A 190 8.14 14.84 -25.23
C ASP A 190 8.32 16.16 -24.46
N ASP A 191 8.99 17.14 -25.09
CA ASP A 191 9.08 18.52 -24.61
C ASP A 191 7.64 19.00 -24.36
N GLN A 192 7.21 18.94 -23.09
CA GLN A 192 5.80 19.06 -22.72
C GLN A 192 5.18 20.25 -23.45
N PRO A 193 4.08 20.09 -24.21
CA PRO A 193 3.35 21.25 -24.70
C PRO A 193 2.99 22.06 -23.47
N ALA A 194 3.52 23.29 -23.41
CA ALA A 194 3.37 24.19 -22.27
C ALA A 194 1.93 24.11 -21.77
N ALA A 195 1.76 23.70 -20.51
CA ALA A 195 0.46 23.46 -19.87
C ALA A 195 -0.55 24.52 -20.35
N ALA A 196 -1.54 24.08 -21.12
CA ALA A 196 -2.64 24.94 -21.51
C ALA A 196 -3.32 25.40 -20.22
N ARG A 197 -3.22 26.71 -19.96
CA ARG A 197 -3.84 27.41 -18.84
C ARG A 197 -5.36 27.36 -18.92
#